data_AF-A0A2W1G680-F1
#
_entry.id   AF-A0A2W1G680-F1
#
_cell.length_a   1.000
_cell.length_b   1.000
_cell.length_c   1.000
_cell.angle_alpha   90.00
_cell.angle_beta   90.00
_cell.angle_gamma   90.00
#
_symmetry.space_group_name_H-M   'P 1'
#
loop_
_entity.id
_entity.type
_entity.pdbx_description
1 polymer ?
#
loop_
_entity_poly.entity_id
_entity_poly.type
_entity_poly.pdbx_seq_one_letter_code
_entity_poly.pdbx_strand_id
1 'polypeptide(L)'
;MSQFTQSTRHRRQRMHYMNVFAMLSTVALAQGSKRGFAYIGDSHTPDNRLLTTGNSPLAWYYNWSPYPNNNLIPADSSLEFVPMIHGIDATQDPQTERVIKGLPDSSKHLLTFNEPDGTTGSGGSSIKPEDAAKAYIDYVVPFRGGSSGGRKWLISHPVTTGSPNGLDWLRKFNESCYDIDSRNGCPTDFVAAHWYGNFDGLTSWLATLDEFYNTNSTRDQPLKIWVTEMALPQQDDKNTVAMMNQTLPYLDGKDYVERYSWFGAFRTGDANEWTGDSVALFDNKGGLTELGALYLGDGFKKGEKGEGEDNAASGLKLSVGLMTALSMCAAVFAMF
;
A
#
# COMPACT_ATOMS: atom_id res chain seq x y z
N MET A 1 25.73 -38.17 85.58
CA MET A 1 25.35 -36.94 86.31
C MET A 1 24.16 -36.33 85.59
N SER A 2 23.06 -36.13 86.30
CA SER A 2 21.76 -35.74 85.76
C SER A 2 21.74 -34.29 85.28
N GLN A 3 20.85 -33.95 84.34
CA GLN A 3 19.88 -32.87 84.57
C GLN A 3 18.74 -32.84 83.52
N PHE A 4 17.53 -33.06 84.03
CA PHE A 4 16.27 -32.34 83.78
C PHE A 4 15.83 -31.93 82.35
N THR A 5 14.78 -32.62 81.89
CA THR A 5 13.51 -32.14 81.29
C THR A 5 13.35 -30.66 80.90
N GLN A 6 12.85 -30.39 79.68
CA GLN A 6 11.51 -29.80 79.48
C GLN A 6 11.07 -29.79 78.00
N SER A 7 9.74 -29.89 77.82
CA SER A 7 9.02 -29.95 76.55
C SER A 7 8.94 -28.59 75.85
N THR A 8 8.85 -28.59 74.52
CA THR A 8 8.43 -27.40 73.74
C THR A 8 7.49 -27.77 72.59
N ARG A 9 6.22 -27.39 72.81
CA ARG A 9 5.16 -26.97 71.88
C ARG A 9 5.49 -26.96 70.37
N HIS A 10 4.68 -27.71 69.61
CA HIS A 10 4.42 -27.48 68.18
C HIS A 10 3.73 -26.12 67.95
N ARG A 11 4.36 -25.24 67.17
CA ARG A 11 3.75 -24.01 66.64
C ARG A 11 3.55 -24.17 65.13
N ARG A 12 2.30 -24.28 64.70
CA ARG A 12 1.87 -24.22 63.28
C ARG A 12 2.36 -22.90 62.65
N GLN A 13 3.09 -22.98 61.55
CA GLN A 13 3.22 -21.87 60.59
C GLN A 13 2.34 -22.20 59.38
N ARG A 14 1.26 -21.43 59.21
CA ARG A 14 0.47 -21.41 57.98
C ARG A 14 1.20 -20.51 57.00
N MET A 15 1.66 -21.09 55.90
CA MET A 15 2.27 -20.38 54.79
C MET A 15 1.14 -19.83 53.91
N HIS A 16 0.94 -18.52 53.92
CA HIS A 16 -0.02 -17.84 53.03
C HIS A 16 0.68 -17.57 51.70
N TYR A 17 0.30 -18.29 50.65
CA TYR A 17 0.68 -17.98 49.28
C TYR A 17 -0.19 -16.83 48.79
N MET A 18 0.43 -15.66 48.62
CA MET A 18 -0.20 -14.48 48.04
C MET A 18 -0.03 -14.57 46.52
N ASN A 19 -1.07 -15.04 45.82
CA ASN A 19 -1.11 -15.02 44.36
C ASN A 19 -1.27 -13.58 43.89
N VAL A 20 -0.18 -12.98 43.40
CA VAL A 20 -0.21 -11.69 42.71
C VAL A 20 -0.60 -11.97 41.26
N PHE A 21 -1.87 -11.75 40.92
CA PHE A 21 -2.33 -11.69 39.54
C PHE A 21 -1.83 -10.38 38.94
N ALA A 22 -0.73 -10.43 38.17
CA ALA A 22 -0.33 -9.31 37.34
C ALA A 22 -1.31 -9.21 36.17
N MET A 23 -2.26 -8.26 36.23
CA MET A 23 -2.97 -7.84 35.03
C MET A 23 -1.97 -7.16 34.11
N LEU A 24 -1.55 -7.85 33.06
CA LEU A 24 -0.94 -7.22 31.89
C LEU A 24 -2.05 -6.40 31.21
N SER A 25 -2.15 -5.13 31.56
CA SER A 25 -2.85 -4.16 30.73
C SER A 25 -2.07 -4.05 29.42
N THR A 26 -2.56 -4.69 28.36
CA THR A 26 -2.12 -4.38 27.01
C THR A 26 -2.53 -2.93 26.76
N VAL A 27 -1.58 -2.01 26.91
CA VAL A 27 -1.70 -0.69 26.33
C VAL A 27 -1.69 -0.93 24.83
N ALA A 28 -2.87 -0.99 24.22
CA ALA A 28 -2.98 -0.79 22.79
C ALA A 28 -2.40 0.60 22.53
N LEU A 29 -1.14 0.66 22.10
CA LEU A 29 -0.65 1.85 21.43
C LEU A 29 -1.69 2.16 20.35
N ALA A 30 -2.16 3.40 20.30
CA ALA A 30 -2.98 3.84 19.18
C ALA A 30 -2.14 3.60 17.92
N GLN A 31 -2.35 2.46 17.27
CA GLN A 31 -1.68 2.15 16.03
C GLN A 31 -2.19 3.19 15.05
N GLY A 32 -1.28 3.97 14.47
CA GLY A 32 -1.63 4.91 13.42
C GLY A 32 -2.42 4.18 12.35
N SER A 33 -3.36 4.87 11.71
CA SER A 33 -4.20 4.25 10.69
C SER A 33 -3.36 3.63 9.57
N LYS A 34 -3.77 2.43 9.12
CA LYS A 34 -3.18 1.72 7.98
C LYS A 34 -3.71 2.23 6.63
N ARG A 35 -4.79 3.02 6.65
CA ARG A 35 -5.56 3.43 5.47
C ARG A 35 -4.81 4.48 4.67
N GLY A 36 -4.78 4.31 3.35
CA GLY A 36 -4.36 5.33 2.40
C GLY A 36 -5.30 5.38 1.21
N PHE A 37 -4.90 6.05 0.15
CA PHE A 37 -5.67 6.06 -1.09
C PHE A 37 -4.77 6.17 -2.33
N ALA A 38 -5.24 5.53 -3.39
CA ALA A 38 -4.68 5.65 -4.73
C ALA A 38 -5.36 6.82 -5.43
N TYR A 39 -4.62 7.90 -5.66
CA TYR A 39 -5.16 9.15 -6.19
C TYR A 39 -5.05 9.20 -7.71
N ILE A 40 -6.19 9.26 -8.40
CA ILE A 40 -6.26 9.16 -9.86
C ILE A 40 -5.99 10.47 -10.61
N GLY A 41 -5.76 11.59 -9.90
CA GLY A 41 -5.51 12.88 -10.53
C GLY A 41 -6.77 13.65 -10.98
N ASP A 42 -7.92 13.42 -10.35
CA ASP A 42 -9.13 14.20 -10.63
C ASP A 42 -9.02 15.69 -10.24
N SER A 43 -9.97 16.51 -10.67
CA SER A 43 -10.00 17.95 -10.34
C SER A 43 -10.94 18.30 -9.18
N HIS A 44 -11.51 17.30 -8.48
CA HIS A 44 -12.57 17.51 -7.49
C HIS A 44 -11.97 17.97 -6.16
N THR A 45 -11.61 19.26 -6.10
CA THR A 45 -10.95 19.85 -4.91
C THR A 45 -11.71 19.61 -3.60
N PRO A 46 -13.06 19.72 -3.53
CA PRO A 46 -13.80 19.42 -2.31
C PRO A 46 -13.62 17.96 -1.86
N ASP A 47 -13.76 17.01 -2.77
CA ASP A 47 -13.61 15.57 -2.49
C ASP A 47 -12.22 15.27 -1.90
N ASN A 48 -11.18 15.82 -2.53
CA ASN A 48 -9.79 15.71 -2.06
C ASN A 48 -9.57 16.34 -0.68
N ARG A 49 -10.22 17.45 -0.38
CA ARG A 49 -10.19 18.05 0.97
C ARG A 49 -10.83 17.14 2.00
N LEU A 50 -11.93 16.47 1.66
CA LEU A 50 -12.60 15.55 2.58
C LEU A 50 -11.65 14.40 2.97
N LEU A 51 -10.98 13.80 1.97
CA LEU A 51 -9.98 12.73 2.17
C LEU A 51 -8.78 13.18 3.01
N THR A 52 -8.44 14.47 2.99
CA THR A 52 -7.24 15.03 3.64
C THR A 52 -7.53 15.85 4.90
N THR A 53 -8.79 15.91 5.37
CA THR A 53 -9.14 16.60 6.62
C THR A 53 -8.39 16.01 7.82
N GLY A 54 -8.14 16.81 8.85
CA GLY A 54 -7.42 16.34 10.06
C GLY A 54 -8.13 15.24 10.85
N ASN A 55 -9.43 15.01 10.60
CA ASN A 55 -10.19 13.91 11.20
C ASN A 55 -10.24 12.66 10.29
N SER A 56 -9.75 12.76 9.05
CA SER A 56 -9.67 11.63 8.13
C SER A 56 -8.76 10.54 8.70
N PRO A 57 -9.12 9.25 8.60
CA PRO A 57 -8.24 8.17 9.01
C PRO A 57 -7.11 7.94 8.01
N LEU A 58 -7.06 8.63 6.86
CA LEU A 58 -6.04 8.37 5.86
C LEU A 58 -4.68 8.88 6.35
N ALA A 59 -3.64 8.07 6.18
CA ALA A 59 -2.28 8.37 6.66
C ALA A 59 -1.26 8.51 5.52
N TRP A 60 -1.61 8.08 4.31
CA TRP A 60 -0.71 8.09 3.16
C TRP A 60 -1.50 8.09 1.84
N TYR A 61 -0.84 8.48 0.76
CA TYR A 61 -1.38 8.37 -0.60
C TYR A 61 -0.26 8.14 -1.62
N TYR A 62 -0.65 7.65 -2.79
CA TYR A 62 0.21 7.58 -3.97
C TYR A 62 -0.63 7.80 -5.23
N ASN A 63 0.03 7.95 -6.38
CA ASN A 63 -0.61 8.33 -7.65
C ASN A 63 0.10 7.71 -8.87
N TRP A 64 0.69 6.52 -8.72
CA TRP A 64 1.45 5.81 -9.77
C TRP A 64 2.65 6.57 -10.34
N SER A 65 3.09 7.64 -9.68
CA SER A 65 4.06 8.59 -10.23
C SER A 65 5.12 8.96 -9.18
N PRO A 66 6.34 9.37 -9.59
CA PRO A 66 7.29 9.95 -8.66
C PRO A 66 6.90 11.38 -8.26
N TYR A 67 5.95 12.01 -8.97
CA TYR A 67 5.55 13.41 -8.78
C TYR A 67 4.33 13.54 -7.87
N PRO A 68 4.37 14.33 -6.78
CA PRO A 68 3.22 14.54 -5.91
C PRO A 68 2.19 15.51 -6.52
N ASN A 69 0.91 15.31 -6.23
CA ASN A 69 -0.18 16.24 -6.61
C ASN A 69 -0.34 17.41 -5.62
N ASN A 70 0.71 18.22 -5.45
CA ASN A 70 0.75 19.32 -4.46
C ASN A 70 -0.30 20.42 -4.70
N ASN A 71 -0.88 20.48 -5.90
CA ASN A 71 -1.94 21.43 -6.24
C ASN A 71 -3.29 21.09 -5.58
N LEU A 72 -3.50 19.84 -5.17
CA LEU A 72 -4.78 19.35 -4.65
C LEU A 72 -4.65 18.68 -3.29
N ILE A 73 -3.49 18.09 -3.00
CA ILE A 73 -3.13 17.57 -1.68
C ILE A 73 -2.04 18.49 -1.12
N PRO A 74 -2.34 19.33 -0.11
CA PRO A 74 -1.38 20.25 0.45
C PRO A 74 -0.12 19.53 0.98
N ALA A 75 1.04 20.11 0.72
CA ALA A 75 2.33 19.56 1.17
C ALA A 75 2.49 19.54 2.70
N ASP A 76 1.68 20.32 3.42
CA ASP A 76 1.57 20.34 4.88
C ASP A 76 0.48 19.40 5.42
N SER A 77 -0.16 18.60 4.57
CA SER A 77 -1.06 17.53 5.03
C SER A 77 -0.29 16.54 5.90
N SER A 78 -1.01 15.88 6.82
CA SER A 78 -0.43 14.80 7.65
C SER A 78 -0.16 13.51 6.86
N LEU A 79 -0.45 13.50 5.57
CA LEU A 79 -0.30 12.33 4.71
C LEU A 79 1.14 12.17 4.24
N GLU A 80 1.63 10.93 4.30
CA GLU A 80 2.82 10.56 3.56
C GLU A 80 2.49 10.43 2.07
N PHE A 81 3.14 11.23 1.21
CA PHE A 81 3.20 10.90 -0.21
C PHE A 81 4.22 9.77 -0.44
N VAL A 82 3.77 8.69 -1.07
CA VAL A 82 4.61 7.55 -1.44
C VAL A 82 4.86 7.61 -2.96
N PRO A 83 6.03 8.07 -3.43
CA PRO A 83 6.35 8.04 -4.86
C PRO A 83 6.40 6.60 -5.39
N MET A 84 6.14 6.45 -6.68
CA MET A 84 6.27 5.18 -7.39
C MET A 84 7.19 5.29 -8.60
N ILE A 85 8.15 4.38 -8.72
CA ILE A 85 8.86 4.11 -9.98
C ILE A 85 8.03 3.09 -10.75
N HIS A 86 7.12 3.59 -11.60
CA HIS A 86 6.10 2.76 -12.24
C HIS A 86 6.67 1.69 -13.17
N GLY A 87 7.68 2.03 -13.97
CA GLY A 87 8.32 1.13 -14.93
C GLY A 87 9.80 1.45 -15.15
N ILE A 88 10.47 0.67 -16.00
CA ILE A 88 11.89 0.87 -16.33
C ILE A 88 12.13 2.21 -17.07
N ASP A 89 11.15 2.69 -17.83
CA ASP A 89 11.21 4.00 -18.47
C ASP A 89 11.46 5.14 -17.47
N ALA A 90 10.81 5.09 -16.29
CA ALA A 90 11.02 6.05 -15.22
C ALA A 90 12.45 6.03 -14.67
N THR A 91 13.18 4.90 -14.76
CA THR A 91 14.59 4.82 -14.33
C THR A 91 15.55 5.48 -15.32
N GLN A 92 15.11 5.75 -16.54
CA GLN A 92 15.89 6.41 -17.59
C GLN A 92 15.69 7.93 -17.60
N ASP A 93 14.64 8.43 -16.95
CA ASP A 93 14.41 9.86 -16.79
C ASP A 93 15.23 10.43 -15.61
N PRO A 94 16.19 11.34 -15.85
CA PRO A 94 16.94 11.99 -14.78
C PRO A 94 16.07 12.86 -13.86
N GLN A 95 14.84 13.20 -14.24
CA GLN A 95 13.92 13.91 -13.34
C GLN A 95 13.38 13.02 -12.23
N THR A 96 13.22 11.71 -12.45
CA THR A 96 12.66 10.78 -11.45
C THR A 96 13.40 10.87 -10.11
N GLU A 97 14.73 10.68 -10.12
CA GLU A 97 15.52 10.79 -8.90
C GLU A 97 15.50 12.22 -8.33
N ARG A 98 15.57 13.24 -9.18
CA ARG A 98 15.56 14.65 -8.73
C ARG A 98 14.28 14.97 -7.96
N VAL A 99 13.15 14.50 -8.45
CA VAL A 99 11.83 14.70 -7.83
C VAL A 99 11.75 13.95 -6.52
N ILE A 100 12.10 12.66 -6.51
CA ILE A 100 12.10 11.84 -5.29
C ILE A 100 13.00 12.46 -4.22
N LYS A 101 14.22 12.90 -4.59
CA LYS A 101 15.16 13.60 -3.70
C LYS A 101 14.59 14.91 -3.12
N GLY A 102 13.72 15.58 -3.87
CA GLY A 102 13.10 16.85 -3.46
C GLY A 102 11.88 16.70 -2.55
N LEU A 103 11.40 15.47 -2.32
CA LEU A 103 10.24 15.21 -1.46
C LEU A 103 10.53 15.52 0.01
N PRO A 104 9.53 15.96 0.79
CA PRO A 104 9.69 16.25 2.21
C PRO A 104 10.11 15.00 3.00
N ASP A 105 10.75 15.19 4.17
CA ASP A 105 11.23 14.07 5.02
C ASP A 105 10.09 13.20 5.58
N SER A 106 8.83 13.66 5.47
CA SER A 106 7.64 12.85 5.74
C SER A 106 7.46 11.71 4.74
N SER A 107 7.95 11.83 3.49
CA SER A 107 8.01 10.77 2.48
C SER A 107 9.17 9.82 2.77
N LYS A 108 8.87 8.61 3.25
CA LYS A 108 9.86 7.62 3.69
C LYS A 108 9.88 6.39 2.78
N HIS A 109 8.76 6.07 2.17
CA HIS A 109 8.57 4.88 1.36
C HIS A 109 8.68 5.19 -0.14
N LEU A 110 9.11 4.19 -0.89
CA LEU A 110 9.22 4.22 -2.35
C LEU A 110 8.63 2.92 -2.89
N LEU A 111 7.52 3.04 -3.62
CA LEU A 111 6.95 1.94 -4.40
C LEU A 111 7.73 1.77 -5.69
N THR A 112 7.82 0.53 -6.15
CA THR A 112 8.53 0.17 -7.38
C THR A 112 7.56 -0.39 -8.42
N PHE A 113 8.07 -1.11 -9.42
CA PHE A 113 7.38 -1.35 -10.68
C PHE A 113 5.93 -1.83 -10.49
N ASN A 114 5.00 -1.15 -11.16
CA ASN A 114 3.57 -1.40 -11.05
C ASN A 114 3.15 -2.52 -12.02
N GLU A 115 2.56 -3.59 -11.51
CA GLU A 115 2.10 -4.77 -12.26
C GLU A 115 3.04 -5.13 -13.43
N PRO A 116 4.32 -5.42 -13.16
CA PRO A 116 5.24 -5.82 -14.22
C PRO A 116 4.82 -7.14 -14.86
N ASP A 117 4.02 -7.94 -14.15
CA ASP A 117 3.39 -9.17 -14.63
C ASP A 117 2.16 -8.91 -15.53
N GLY A 118 1.62 -7.69 -15.52
CA GLY A 118 0.51 -7.23 -16.36
C GLY A 118 0.96 -6.62 -17.69
N THR A 119 0.04 -5.91 -18.36
CA THR A 119 0.32 -5.25 -19.64
C THR A 119 0.23 -3.73 -19.52
N THR A 120 0.90 -2.98 -20.39
CA THR A 120 0.72 -1.51 -20.45
C THR A 120 -0.71 -1.10 -20.78
N GLY A 121 -1.43 -1.89 -21.58
CA GLY A 121 -2.84 -1.66 -21.90
C GLY A 121 -3.78 -1.81 -20.70
N SER A 122 -3.38 -2.56 -19.67
CA SER A 122 -4.13 -2.69 -18.41
C SER A 122 -3.66 -1.73 -17.32
N GLY A 123 -2.71 -0.83 -17.61
CA GLY A 123 -2.09 0.07 -16.63
C GLY A 123 -0.84 -0.49 -15.94
N GLY A 124 -0.45 -1.73 -16.23
CA GLY A 124 0.79 -2.32 -15.72
C GLY A 124 2.03 -1.85 -16.48
N SER A 125 3.21 -2.23 -16.00
CA SER A 125 4.49 -1.83 -16.59
C SER A 125 5.04 -2.84 -17.60
N SER A 126 4.51 -4.08 -17.63
CA SER A 126 4.87 -5.11 -18.62
C SER A 126 6.37 -5.37 -18.73
N ILE A 127 6.99 -5.80 -17.63
CA ILE A 127 8.44 -5.98 -17.52
C ILE A 127 8.75 -7.45 -17.28
N LYS A 128 9.75 -8.00 -17.97
CA LYS A 128 10.22 -9.35 -17.67
C LYS A 128 10.94 -9.41 -16.31
N PRO A 129 10.85 -10.52 -15.56
CA PRO A 129 11.50 -10.63 -14.26
C PRO A 129 13.02 -10.33 -14.28
N GLU A 130 13.72 -10.76 -15.32
CA GLU A 130 15.17 -10.59 -15.46
C GLU A 130 15.55 -9.11 -15.67
N ASP A 131 14.79 -8.42 -16.52
CA ASP A 131 14.97 -6.99 -16.82
C ASP A 131 14.62 -6.14 -15.59
N ALA A 132 13.55 -6.50 -14.88
CA ALA A 132 13.17 -5.86 -13.63
C ALA A 132 14.24 -6.06 -12.55
N ALA A 133 14.79 -7.26 -12.37
CA ALA A 133 15.83 -7.52 -11.38
C ALA A 133 17.08 -6.67 -11.62
N LYS A 134 17.50 -6.56 -12.88
CA LYS A 134 18.61 -5.68 -13.26
C LYS A 134 18.32 -4.21 -12.95
N ALA A 135 17.18 -3.69 -13.42
CA ALA A 135 16.81 -2.30 -13.17
C ALA A 135 16.63 -2.01 -11.67
N TYR A 136 16.13 -2.97 -10.90
CA TYR A 136 15.95 -2.86 -9.45
C TYR A 136 17.30 -2.72 -8.74
N ILE A 137 18.26 -3.59 -9.04
CA ILE A 137 19.61 -3.54 -8.44
C ILE A 137 20.34 -2.27 -8.86
N ASP A 138 20.28 -1.89 -10.14
CA ASP A 138 21.02 -0.76 -10.68
C ASP A 138 20.44 0.60 -10.22
N TYR A 139 19.13 0.71 -10.11
CA TYR A 139 18.45 1.99 -9.88
C TYR A 139 17.75 2.10 -8.53
N VAL A 140 17.04 1.06 -8.08
CA VAL A 140 16.21 1.12 -6.86
C VAL A 140 17.02 0.87 -5.59
N VAL A 141 17.87 -0.16 -5.54
CA VAL A 141 18.69 -0.49 -4.37
C VAL A 141 19.54 0.69 -3.85
N PRO A 142 20.12 1.56 -4.71
CA PRO A 142 20.77 2.80 -4.28
C PRO A 142 19.92 3.74 -3.40
N PHE A 143 18.59 3.79 -3.59
CA PHE A 143 17.70 4.58 -2.72
C PHE A 143 17.63 4.04 -1.30
N ARG A 144 17.66 2.71 -1.14
CA ARG A 144 17.72 2.05 0.17
C ARG A 144 19.04 2.32 0.90
N GLY A 145 20.15 2.32 0.15
CA GLY A 145 21.47 2.65 0.68
C GLY A 145 21.68 4.14 0.98
N GLY A 146 20.91 5.01 0.32
CA GLY A 146 21.03 6.47 0.39
C GLY A 146 22.09 7.07 -0.53
N SER A 147 22.66 6.27 -1.45
CA SER A 147 23.53 6.78 -2.51
C SER A 147 22.76 7.45 -3.65
N SER A 148 21.47 7.16 -3.77
CA SER A 148 20.50 7.85 -4.63
C SER A 148 19.34 8.41 -3.81
N GLY A 149 18.63 9.41 -4.33
CA GLY A 149 17.44 9.97 -3.69
C GLY A 149 17.70 10.82 -2.44
N GLY A 150 18.96 11.17 -2.15
CA GLY A 150 19.38 12.12 -1.11
C GLY A 150 19.27 11.67 0.35
N ARG A 151 18.54 10.58 0.62
CA ARG A 151 18.39 9.94 1.94
C ARG A 151 18.12 8.45 1.76
N LYS A 152 18.08 7.70 2.87
CA LYS A 152 17.63 6.30 2.82
C LYS A 152 16.11 6.24 2.68
N TRP A 153 15.66 5.45 1.72
CA TRP A 153 14.26 5.16 1.47
C TRP A 153 13.93 3.73 1.88
N LEU A 154 12.71 3.49 2.35
CA LEU A 154 12.16 2.15 2.48
C LEU A 154 11.63 1.75 1.11
N ILE A 155 12.16 0.68 0.51
CA ILE A 155 11.81 0.30 -0.86
C ILE A 155 10.96 -0.96 -0.91
N SER A 156 9.94 -0.97 -1.77
CA SER A 156 9.14 -2.18 -2.03
C SER A 156 9.81 -3.09 -3.06
N HIS A 157 9.54 -4.39 -3.04
CA HIS A 157 9.60 -5.20 -4.26
C HIS A 157 8.54 -4.73 -5.29
N PRO A 158 8.65 -5.13 -6.57
CA PRO A 158 7.66 -4.81 -7.58
C PRO A 158 6.25 -5.23 -7.16
N VAL A 159 5.27 -4.40 -7.49
CA VAL A 159 3.88 -4.53 -7.06
C VAL A 159 3.15 -5.39 -8.09
N THR A 160 2.88 -6.66 -7.77
CA THR A 160 2.26 -7.58 -8.75
C THR A 160 0.75 -7.69 -8.59
N THR A 161 0.10 -8.15 -9.66
CA THR A 161 -1.31 -8.53 -9.60
C THR A 161 -1.53 -9.64 -8.57
N GLY A 162 -2.69 -9.64 -7.92
CA GLY A 162 -3.12 -10.71 -7.02
C GLY A 162 -3.57 -11.96 -7.78
N SER A 163 -2.65 -12.61 -8.49
CA SER A 163 -2.96 -13.74 -9.37
C SER A 163 -1.85 -14.78 -9.38
N PRO A 164 -2.10 -16.01 -9.90
CA PRO A 164 -1.04 -16.99 -10.12
C PRO A 164 0.11 -16.44 -10.99
N ASN A 165 -0.22 -15.60 -11.97
CA ASN A 165 0.78 -14.96 -12.84
C ASN A 165 1.68 -14.00 -12.05
N GLY A 166 1.10 -13.17 -11.18
CA GLY A 166 1.85 -12.26 -10.32
C GLY A 166 2.79 -13.01 -9.37
N LEU A 167 2.34 -14.12 -8.79
CA LEU A 167 3.17 -14.98 -7.93
C LEU A 167 4.33 -15.63 -8.69
N ASP A 168 4.06 -16.18 -9.87
CA ASP A 168 5.10 -16.80 -10.70
C ASP A 168 6.10 -15.78 -11.21
N TRP A 169 5.65 -14.55 -11.48
CA TRP A 169 6.52 -13.43 -11.80
C TRP A 169 7.44 -13.07 -10.63
N LEU A 170 6.89 -12.95 -9.40
CA LEU A 170 7.68 -12.66 -8.20
C LEU A 170 8.75 -13.73 -7.91
N ARG A 171 8.42 -15.01 -8.14
CA ARG A 171 9.38 -16.11 -7.98
C ARG A 171 10.55 -15.98 -8.95
N LYS A 172 10.27 -15.77 -10.24
CA LYS A 172 11.30 -15.57 -11.28
C LYS A 172 12.11 -14.30 -11.05
N PHE A 173 11.49 -13.24 -10.55
CA PHE A 173 12.19 -12.01 -10.19
C PHE A 173 13.18 -12.29 -9.06
N ASN A 174 12.75 -13.01 -8.01
CA ASN A 174 13.62 -13.40 -6.93
C ASN A 174 14.77 -14.29 -7.40
N GLU A 175 14.53 -15.29 -8.27
CA GLU A 175 15.57 -16.10 -8.90
C GLU A 175 16.57 -15.22 -9.66
N SER A 176 16.08 -14.32 -10.52
CA SER A 176 16.90 -13.39 -11.31
C SER A 176 17.75 -12.48 -10.43
N CYS A 177 17.22 -12.05 -9.29
CA CYS A 177 17.96 -11.25 -8.32
C CYS A 177 19.14 -12.02 -7.71
N TYR A 178 18.98 -13.30 -7.39
CA TYR A 178 20.07 -14.14 -6.88
C TYR A 178 21.06 -14.55 -7.98
N ASP A 179 20.64 -14.60 -9.25
CA ASP A 179 21.56 -14.78 -10.37
C ASP A 179 22.50 -13.56 -10.53
N ILE A 180 22.00 -12.34 -10.25
CA ILE A 180 22.79 -11.09 -10.33
C ILE A 180 23.64 -10.88 -9.06
N ASP A 181 23.05 -11.01 -7.87
CA ASP A 181 23.75 -10.94 -6.58
C ASP A 181 23.44 -12.18 -5.73
N SER A 182 24.23 -13.24 -5.94
CA SER A 182 24.12 -14.51 -5.21
C SER A 182 24.20 -14.41 -3.68
N ARG A 183 24.68 -13.29 -3.13
CA ARG A 183 24.80 -13.11 -1.68
C ARG A 183 23.60 -12.40 -1.08
N ASN A 184 23.06 -11.39 -1.77
CA ASN A 184 22.03 -10.51 -1.19
C ASN A 184 20.68 -10.56 -1.91
N GLY A 185 20.61 -11.14 -3.11
CA GLY A 185 19.46 -11.01 -3.99
C GLY A 185 19.08 -9.54 -4.22
N CYS A 186 17.78 -9.28 -4.32
CA CYS A 186 17.23 -7.92 -4.31
C CYS A 186 16.77 -7.60 -2.88
N PRO A 187 17.43 -6.68 -2.17
CA PRO A 187 16.98 -6.29 -0.83
C PRO A 187 15.71 -5.43 -0.92
N THR A 188 14.81 -5.62 0.04
CA THR A 188 13.58 -4.83 0.18
C THR A 188 13.20 -4.66 1.63
N ASP A 189 12.44 -3.62 1.94
CA ASP A 189 11.99 -3.28 3.30
C ASP A 189 10.50 -3.60 3.53
N PHE A 190 9.71 -3.74 2.46
CA PHE A 190 8.30 -4.17 2.51
C PHE A 190 7.85 -4.74 1.17
N VAL A 191 6.71 -5.44 1.18
CA VAL A 191 6.11 -6.00 -0.04
C VAL A 191 4.81 -5.24 -0.30
N ALA A 192 4.55 -4.89 -1.54
CA ALA A 192 3.28 -4.32 -1.97
C ALA A 192 2.62 -5.24 -3.01
N ALA A 193 1.30 -5.34 -2.97
CA ALA A 193 0.54 -6.16 -3.91
C ALA A 193 -0.85 -5.58 -4.16
N HIS A 194 -1.44 -6.01 -5.28
CA HIS A 194 -2.80 -5.66 -5.67
C HIS A 194 -3.76 -6.83 -5.42
N TRP A 195 -5.03 -6.51 -5.22
CA TRP A 195 -6.09 -7.50 -5.17
C TRP A 195 -7.43 -6.96 -5.69
N TYR A 196 -7.87 -7.47 -6.84
CA TYR A 196 -9.19 -7.17 -7.38
C TYR A 196 -10.03 -8.43 -7.38
N GLY A 197 -10.91 -8.58 -6.40
CA GLY A 197 -11.67 -9.81 -6.19
C GLY A 197 -12.36 -9.87 -4.84
N ASN A 198 -12.87 -11.05 -4.48
CA ASN A 198 -13.60 -11.26 -3.23
C ASN A 198 -12.68 -11.31 -2.00
N PHE A 199 -13.29 -11.31 -0.81
CA PHE A 199 -12.59 -11.36 0.48
C PHE A 199 -11.74 -12.63 0.64
N ASP A 200 -12.29 -13.81 0.33
CA ASP A 200 -11.57 -15.08 0.49
C ASP A 200 -10.27 -15.13 -0.33
N GLY A 201 -10.31 -14.61 -1.56
CA GLY A 201 -9.13 -14.51 -2.39
C GLY A 201 -8.11 -13.51 -1.86
N LEU A 202 -8.54 -12.35 -1.31
CA LEU A 202 -7.64 -11.41 -0.64
C LEU A 202 -6.89 -12.09 0.52
N THR A 203 -7.62 -12.79 1.38
CA THR A 203 -7.01 -13.47 2.53
C THR A 203 -6.02 -14.55 2.10
N SER A 204 -6.38 -15.33 1.07
CA SER A 204 -5.53 -16.37 0.50
C SER A 204 -4.26 -15.79 -0.14
N TRP A 205 -4.41 -14.68 -0.85
CA TRP A 205 -3.29 -14.00 -1.50
C TRP A 205 -2.29 -13.45 -0.48
N LEU A 206 -2.79 -12.77 0.56
CA LEU A 206 -1.96 -12.26 1.63
C LEU A 206 -1.24 -13.36 2.41
N ALA A 207 -1.90 -14.49 2.66
CA ALA A 207 -1.27 -15.64 3.29
C ALA A 207 -0.15 -16.22 2.40
N THR A 208 -0.37 -16.28 1.09
CA THR A 208 0.64 -16.76 0.13
C THR A 208 1.86 -15.85 0.09
N LEU A 209 1.67 -14.53 0.12
CA LEU A 209 2.77 -13.57 0.17
C LEU A 209 3.53 -13.65 1.51
N ASP A 210 2.82 -13.76 2.63
CA ASP A 210 3.44 -13.91 3.95
C ASP A 210 4.25 -15.22 4.02
N GLU A 211 3.74 -16.31 3.43
CA GLU A 211 4.48 -17.55 3.33
C GLU A 211 5.76 -17.37 2.49
N PHE A 212 5.65 -16.79 1.29
CA PHE A 212 6.76 -16.61 0.37
C PHE A 212 7.86 -15.70 0.94
N TYR A 213 7.49 -14.58 1.56
CA TYR A 213 8.45 -13.57 2.01
C TYR A 213 8.94 -13.73 3.45
N ASN A 214 8.12 -14.31 4.33
CA ASN A 214 8.42 -14.39 5.76
C ASN A 214 8.65 -15.83 6.21
N THR A 215 7.68 -16.72 6.02
CA THR A 215 7.74 -18.10 6.53
C THR A 215 8.86 -18.90 5.87
N ASN A 216 9.01 -18.80 4.55
CA ASN A 216 10.03 -19.51 3.78
C ASN A 216 11.33 -18.70 3.63
N SER A 217 11.56 -17.72 4.51
CA SER A 217 12.75 -16.87 4.49
C SER A 217 13.65 -17.12 5.70
N THR A 218 14.93 -16.82 5.55
CA THR A 218 15.91 -16.78 6.66
C THR A 218 16.09 -15.37 7.23
N ARG A 219 15.13 -14.46 7.01
CA ARG A 219 15.24 -13.06 7.43
C ARG A 219 15.04 -12.94 8.94
N ASP A 220 15.85 -12.11 9.59
CA ASP A 220 15.73 -11.85 11.02
C ASP A 220 14.46 -11.07 11.39
N GLN A 221 13.97 -10.24 10.46
CA GLN A 221 12.77 -9.42 10.64
C GLN A 221 11.78 -9.70 9.51
N PRO A 222 10.52 -10.02 9.85
CA PRO A 222 9.49 -10.25 8.84
C PRO A 222 9.19 -8.94 8.10
N LEU A 223 9.04 -9.04 6.79
CA LEU A 223 8.55 -7.98 5.94
C LEU A 223 7.07 -7.72 6.22
N LYS A 224 6.71 -6.45 6.21
CA LYS A 224 5.32 -6.03 6.18
C LYS A 224 4.78 -6.07 4.75
N ILE A 225 3.50 -6.32 4.64
CA ILE A 225 2.75 -6.36 3.39
C ILE A 225 1.84 -5.13 3.31
N TRP A 226 1.84 -4.51 2.15
CA TRP A 226 0.96 -3.41 1.77
C TRP A 226 0.00 -3.89 0.68
N VAL A 227 -1.27 -3.48 0.79
CA VAL A 227 -2.27 -3.68 -0.26
C VAL A 227 -2.52 -2.34 -0.92
N THR A 228 -1.73 -2.01 -1.94
CA THR A 228 -1.75 -0.67 -2.55
C THR A 228 -3.00 -0.43 -3.39
N GLU A 229 -3.59 -1.51 -3.91
CA GLU A 229 -4.88 -1.49 -4.60
C GLU A 229 -5.72 -2.67 -4.17
N MET A 230 -6.94 -2.38 -3.72
CA MET A 230 -7.98 -3.40 -3.62
C MET A 230 -9.35 -2.87 -3.98
N ALA A 231 -10.11 -3.66 -4.73
CA ALA A 231 -11.53 -3.40 -5.00
C ALA A 231 -12.26 -4.69 -5.38
N LEU A 232 -13.57 -4.58 -5.58
CA LEU A 232 -14.42 -5.67 -6.04
C LEU A 232 -15.06 -5.30 -7.39
N PRO A 233 -14.42 -5.64 -8.52
CA PRO A 233 -14.88 -5.21 -9.84
C PRO A 233 -16.27 -5.74 -10.23
N GLN A 234 -17.04 -4.92 -10.95
CA GLN A 234 -18.31 -5.26 -11.60
C GLN A 234 -19.40 -5.79 -10.65
N GLN A 235 -19.28 -5.54 -9.34
CA GLN A 235 -20.30 -5.90 -8.36
C GLN A 235 -21.20 -4.71 -8.03
N ASP A 236 -22.38 -4.99 -7.50
CA ASP A 236 -23.29 -3.94 -7.03
C ASP A 236 -22.82 -3.31 -5.70
N ASP A 237 -23.44 -2.18 -5.33
CA ASP A 237 -23.14 -1.45 -4.11
C ASP A 237 -23.22 -2.33 -2.87
N LYS A 238 -24.22 -3.22 -2.81
CA LYS A 238 -24.48 -4.09 -1.67
C LYS A 238 -23.33 -5.07 -1.46
N ASN A 239 -22.89 -5.75 -2.52
CA ASN A 239 -21.78 -6.71 -2.46
C ASN A 239 -20.45 -6.00 -2.19
N THR A 240 -20.24 -4.82 -2.78
CA THR A 240 -19.02 -4.03 -2.58
C THR A 240 -18.91 -3.54 -1.13
N VAL A 241 -19.99 -3.01 -0.54
CA VAL A 241 -20.05 -2.64 0.88
C VAL A 241 -19.86 -3.86 1.79
N ALA A 242 -20.46 -5.01 1.45
CA ALA A 242 -20.28 -6.24 2.21
C ALA A 242 -18.83 -6.76 2.18
N MET A 243 -18.13 -6.61 1.05
CA MET A 243 -16.71 -6.96 0.93
C MET A 243 -15.84 -6.02 1.79
N MET A 244 -16.08 -4.72 1.73
CA MET A 244 -15.31 -3.74 2.53
C MET A 244 -15.53 -3.95 4.04
N ASN A 245 -16.76 -4.25 4.47
CA ASN A 245 -17.07 -4.55 5.88
C ASN A 245 -16.30 -5.75 6.44
N GLN A 246 -16.02 -6.75 5.61
CA GLN A 246 -15.17 -7.89 6.01
C GLN A 246 -13.69 -7.52 5.97
N THR A 247 -13.30 -6.75 4.96
CA THR A 247 -11.89 -6.45 4.66
C THR A 247 -11.26 -5.50 5.66
N LEU A 248 -11.91 -4.39 6.03
CA LEU A 248 -11.33 -3.39 6.94
C LEU A 248 -10.93 -3.98 8.31
N PRO A 249 -11.81 -4.64 9.08
CA PRO A 249 -11.42 -5.21 10.36
C PRO A 249 -10.39 -6.33 10.23
N TYR A 250 -10.43 -7.09 9.13
CA TYR A 250 -9.42 -8.10 8.85
C TYR A 250 -8.03 -7.46 8.68
N LEU A 251 -7.88 -6.48 7.79
CA LEU A 251 -6.59 -5.84 7.54
C LEU A 251 -6.09 -5.03 8.75
N ASP A 252 -6.99 -4.38 9.48
CA ASP A 252 -6.67 -3.68 10.73
C ASP A 252 -6.11 -4.67 11.77
N GLY A 253 -6.69 -5.87 11.88
CA GLY A 253 -6.28 -6.92 12.81
C GLY A 253 -5.08 -7.80 12.39
N LYS A 254 -4.52 -7.63 11.18
CA LYS A 254 -3.33 -8.39 10.72
C LYS A 254 -2.04 -7.64 10.97
N ASP A 255 -1.19 -8.16 11.87
CA ASP A 255 0.08 -7.52 12.23
C ASP A 255 1.08 -7.41 11.07
N TYR A 256 1.07 -8.36 10.13
CA TYR A 256 1.93 -8.32 8.97
C TYR A 256 1.41 -7.39 7.87
N VAL A 257 0.16 -6.91 7.95
CA VAL A 257 -0.36 -5.87 7.06
C VAL A 257 -0.09 -4.51 7.70
N GLU A 258 0.71 -3.69 7.03
CA GLU A 258 1.06 -2.36 7.52
C GLU A 258 0.20 -1.27 6.90
N ARG A 259 -0.12 -1.38 5.60
CA ARG A 259 -0.90 -0.37 4.87
C ARG A 259 -1.84 -0.97 3.85
N TYR A 260 -2.96 -0.30 3.60
CA TYR A 260 -3.87 -0.68 2.53
C TYR A 260 -4.61 0.52 1.94
N SER A 261 -5.04 0.39 0.69
CA SER A 261 -5.78 1.40 -0.05
C SER A 261 -6.90 0.76 -0.87
N TRP A 262 -8.14 1.17 -0.61
CA TRP A 262 -9.26 0.85 -1.48
C TRP A 262 -9.15 1.65 -2.78
N PHE A 263 -9.21 0.99 -3.93
CA PHE A 263 -9.24 1.63 -5.24
C PHE A 263 -10.64 2.20 -5.49
N GLY A 264 -10.82 3.48 -5.17
CA GLY A 264 -12.13 4.13 -5.28
C GLY A 264 -12.14 5.62 -4.97
N ALA A 265 -11.00 6.27 -4.76
CA ALA A 265 -10.91 7.69 -4.39
C ALA A 265 -11.21 8.61 -5.59
N PHE A 266 -12.46 8.53 -6.08
CA PHE A 266 -13.00 9.23 -7.23
C PHE A 266 -14.54 9.21 -7.18
N ARG A 267 -15.18 10.00 -8.04
CA ARG A 267 -16.64 9.99 -8.22
C ARG A 267 -17.08 8.81 -9.10
N THR A 268 -18.31 8.33 -8.94
CA THR A 268 -18.88 7.24 -9.76
C THR A 268 -18.68 7.43 -11.27
N GLY A 269 -18.75 8.67 -11.78
CA GLY A 269 -18.60 9.00 -13.20
C GLY A 269 -17.17 9.05 -13.71
N ASP A 270 -16.19 8.95 -12.80
CA ASP A 270 -14.76 8.83 -13.11
C ASP A 270 -14.28 7.37 -12.99
N ALA A 271 -15.16 6.44 -12.58
CA ALA A 271 -14.86 5.02 -12.54
C ALA A 271 -14.60 4.48 -13.95
N ASN A 272 -13.66 3.55 -14.07
CA ASN A 272 -13.40 2.89 -15.35
C ASN A 272 -14.35 1.70 -15.56
N GLU A 273 -14.57 1.34 -16.83
CA GLU A 273 -15.50 0.27 -17.21
C GLU A 273 -15.14 -1.10 -16.63
N TRP A 274 -13.86 -1.34 -16.30
CA TRP A 274 -13.42 -2.64 -15.78
C TRP A 274 -13.73 -2.81 -14.29
N THR A 275 -13.55 -1.76 -13.48
CA THR A 275 -13.90 -1.76 -12.05
C THR A 275 -15.40 -1.59 -11.83
N GLY A 276 -16.06 -0.71 -12.60
CA GLY A 276 -17.46 -0.36 -12.42
C GLY A 276 -17.68 0.64 -11.27
N ASP A 277 -18.80 1.36 -11.34
CA ASP A 277 -19.05 2.56 -10.53
C ASP A 277 -19.16 2.29 -9.02
N SER A 278 -19.61 1.10 -8.62
CA SER A 278 -19.88 0.75 -7.22
C SER A 278 -18.64 0.74 -6.32
N VAL A 279 -17.43 0.80 -6.88
CA VAL A 279 -16.17 0.92 -6.11
C VAL A 279 -15.87 2.37 -5.67
N ALA A 280 -16.56 3.36 -6.23
CA ALA A 280 -16.30 4.77 -5.98
C ALA A 280 -16.69 5.19 -4.54
N LEU A 281 -15.82 5.97 -3.91
CA LEU A 281 -16.05 6.54 -2.59
C LEU A 281 -16.97 7.77 -2.65
N PHE A 282 -17.12 8.40 -3.81
CA PHE A 282 -17.98 9.56 -4.01
C PHE A 282 -19.04 9.31 -5.09
N ASP A 283 -20.25 9.85 -4.89
CA ASP A 283 -21.27 9.94 -5.92
C ASP A 283 -20.91 11.02 -6.96
N ASN A 284 -21.65 11.06 -8.06
CA ASN A 284 -21.46 12.06 -9.13
C ASN A 284 -21.57 13.53 -8.70
N LYS A 285 -22.03 13.80 -7.48
CA LYS A 285 -22.19 15.14 -6.91
C LYS A 285 -21.15 15.42 -5.82
N GLY A 286 -20.16 14.55 -5.62
CA GLY A 286 -19.11 14.69 -4.60
C GLY A 286 -19.57 14.33 -3.17
N GLY A 287 -20.74 13.72 -3.01
CA GLY A 287 -21.17 13.18 -1.72
C GLY A 287 -20.59 11.79 -1.47
N LEU A 288 -20.14 11.48 -0.26
CA LEU A 288 -19.67 10.15 0.07
C LEU A 288 -20.74 9.10 -0.24
N THR A 289 -20.35 8.04 -0.93
CA THR A 289 -21.19 6.84 -1.05
C THR A 289 -21.28 6.14 0.30
N GLU A 290 -22.12 5.11 0.41
CA GLU A 290 -22.12 4.25 1.60
C GLU A 290 -20.75 3.58 1.81
N LEU A 291 -20.11 3.19 0.71
CA LEU A 291 -18.75 2.67 0.69
C LEU A 291 -17.72 3.72 1.13
N GLY A 292 -17.84 4.95 0.63
CA GLY A 292 -17.00 6.09 1.03
C GLY A 292 -17.04 6.37 2.53
N ALA A 293 -18.24 6.46 3.09
CA ALA A 293 -18.44 6.66 4.53
C ALA A 293 -17.88 5.49 5.34
N LEU A 294 -18.06 4.24 4.88
CA LEU A 294 -17.48 3.07 5.52
C LEU A 294 -15.94 3.10 5.52
N TYR A 295 -15.33 3.50 4.39
CA TYR A 295 -13.88 3.57 4.26
C TYR A 295 -13.23 4.63 5.15
N LEU A 296 -13.89 5.78 5.31
CA LEU A 296 -13.42 6.86 6.19
C LEU A 296 -13.82 6.65 7.66
N GLY A 297 -14.79 5.77 7.93
CA GLY A 297 -15.14 5.34 9.29
C GLY A 297 -15.80 6.42 10.14
N ASP A 298 -15.52 6.38 11.45
CA ASP A 298 -16.19 7.21 12.44
C ASP A 298 -16.02 8.70 12.13
N GLY A 299 -17.14 9.43 12.11
CA GLY A 299 -17.18 10.86 11.81
C GLY A 299 -17.64 11.21 10.40
N PHE A 300 -17.63 10.24 9.47
CA PHE A 300 -18.03 10.43 8.08
C PHE A 300 -19.37 9.78 7.76
N LYS A 301 -20.21 10.42 6.95
CA LYS A 301 -21.56 9.93 6.63
C LYS A 301 -21.84 9.94 5.13
N LYS A 302 -22.69 9.01 4.69
CA LYS A 302 -23.21 8.98 3.32
C LYS A 302 -23.82 10.34 2.96
N GLY A 303 -23.43 10.88 1.81
CA GLY A 303 -23.86 12.18 1.29
C GLY A 303 -23.07 13.38 1.82
N GLU A 304 -22.15 13.18 2.76
CA GLU A 304 -21.23 14.22 3.22
C GLU A 304 -20.29 14.65 2.09
N LYS A 305 -20.03 15.94 2.01
CA LYS A 305 -19.19 16.54 0.98
C LYS A 305 -18.05 17.29 1.64
N GLY A 306 -16.92 17.37 0.94
CA GLY A 306 -15.86 18.27 1.35
C GLY A 306 -16.22 19.74 1.17
N GLU A 307 -15.45 20.60 1.82
CA GLU A 307 -15.67 22.04 1.80
C GLU A 307 -15.05 22.72 0.56
N GLY A 308 -15.76 23.73 0.05
CA GLY A 308 -15.33 24.58 -1.07
C GLY A 308 -16.11 24.34 -2.35
N GLU A 309 -15.86 25.18 -3.35
CA GLU A 309 -16.42 25.03 -4.69
C GLU A 309 -15.53 24.10 -5.54
N ASP A 310 -16.15 23.32 -6.42
CA ASP A 310 -15.42 22.62 -7.48
C ASP A 310 -14.72 23.69 -8.32
N ASN A 311 -13.39 23.74 -8.29
CA ASN A 311 -12.65 24.57 -9.23
C ASN A 311 -12.90 23.98 -10.62
N ALA A 312 -13.77 24.61 -11.40
CA ALA A 312 -13.95 24.36 -12.82
C ALA A 312 -12.71 24.82 -13.62
N ALA A 313 -11.52 24.41 -13.19
CA ALA A 313 -10.42 24.28 -14.12
C ALA A 313 -10.74 22.99 -14.88
N SER A 314 -11.15 23.13 -16.14
CA SER A 314 -11.23 22.04 -17.09
C SER A 314 -9.92 21.27 -17.04
N GLY A 315 -9.88 20.23 -16.21
CA GLY A 315 -8.76 19.33 -16.11
C GLY A 315 -8.54 18.83 -17.52
N LEU A 316 -7.31 18.98 -17.99
CA LEU A 316 -6.84 18.13 -19.07
C LEU A 316 -7.23 16.72 -18.61
N LYS A 317 -8.26 16.13 -19.22
CA LYS A 317 -8.52 14.71 -19.04
C LYS A 317 -7.21 14.07 -19.44
N LEU A 318 -6.37 13.69 -18.48
CA LEU A 318 -5.49 12.57 -18.67
C LEU A 318 -6.47 11.44 -18.89
N SER A 319 -6.85 11.26 -20.15
CA SER A 319 -7.62 10.12 -20.55
C SER A 319 -6.81 8.94 -20.02
N VAL A 320 -7.50 7.98 -19.44
CA VAL A 320 -6.93 6.65 -19.18
C VAL A 320 -6.33 6.06 -20.49
N GLY A 321 -6.62 6.66 -21.65
CA GLY A 321 -5.97 6.43 -22.94
C GLY A 321 -4.65 7.16 -23.23
N LEU A 322 -4.12 8.06 -22.39
CA LEU A 322 -2.82 8.72 -22.59
C LEU A 322 -1.67 7.98 -21.87
N MET A 323 -1.77 6.65 -21.78
CA MET A 323 -0.62 5.73 -21.72
C MET A 323 -0.51 4.94 -23.03
N THR A 324 -1.02 5.52 -24.14
CA THR A 324 -0.69 5.09 -25.50
C THR A 324 -0.05 6.27 -26.25
N ALA A 325 1.09 6.01 -26.89
CA ALA A 325 1.88 6.91 -27.74
C ALA A 325 2.89 7.87 -27.09
N LEU A 326 3.99 7.30 -26.60
CA LEU A 326 5.34 7.82 -26.91
C LEU A 326 6.10 6.78 -27.75
N SER A 327 5.58 6.51 -28.95
CA SER A 327 6.27 5.76 -30.00
C SER A 327 6.23 6.57 -31.29
N MET A 328 7.12 7.56 -31.39
CA MET A 328 7.54 8.09 -32.69
C MET A 328 9.06 8.03 -32.77
N CYS A 329 9.57 6.95 -33.37
CA CYS A 329 10.62 7.00 -34.39
C CYS A 329 10.98 5.58 -34.86
N ALA A 330 11.32 5.50 -36.15
CA ALA A 330 11.89 4.39 -36.90
C ALA A 330 10.92 3.29 -37.39
N ALA A 331 10.47 3.46 -38.64
CA ALA A 331 10.80 2.50 -39.69
C ALA A 331 10.55 3.11 -41.08
N VAL A 332 11.64 3.57 -41.69
CA VAL A 332 11.80 3.60 -43.15
C VAL A 332 12.17 2.18 -43.58
N PHE A 333 11.74 1.77 -44.76
CA PHE A 333 12.01 0.51 -45.49
C PHE A 333 11.19 -0.72 -45.04
N ALA A 334 10.62 -1.54 -45.92
CA ALA A 334 10.81 -1.71 -47.36
C ALA A 334 9.53 -2.23 -48.04
N MET A 335 9.37 -1.86 -49.32
CA MET A 335 8.58 -2.61 -50.29
C MET A 335 9.21 -3.99 -50.54
N PHE A 336 8.36 -4.90 -51.03
CA PHE A 336 8.57 -6.30 -51.43
C PHE A 336 8.33 -7.34 -50.34
#